data_AF-A0A536PP26-F1
#
_entry.id   AF-A0A536PP26-F1
#
_cell.length_a   1.000
_cell.length_b   1.000
_cell.length_c   1.000
_cell.angle_alpha   90.00
_cell.angle_beta   90.00
_cell.angle_gamma   90.00
#
_symmetry.space_group_name_H-M   'P 1'
#
loop_
_entity.id
_entity.type
_entity.pdbx_description
1 polymer ?
#
loop_
_entity_poly.entity_id
_entity_poly.type
_entity_poly.pdbx_seq_one_letter_code
_entity_poly.pdbx_strand_id
1 'polypeptide(L)' 'MARLSELGIDFQHWCFACGRLNPGGMHLDFEVSRDRAEARYTALERHQGYDGLLHGGVVTAML' A
#
# COMPACT_ATOMS: atom_id res chain seq x y z
N MET A 1 7.35 17.13 0.65
CA MET A 1 6.90 15.75 0.39
C MET A 1 6.59 15.67 -1.10
N ALA A 2 7.08 14.66 -1.79
CA ALA A 2 6.75 14.39 -3.20
C ALA A 2 6.10 13.00 -3.30
N ARG A 3 5.15 12.80 -4.20
CA ARG A 3 4.64 11.44 -4.43
C ARG A 3 5.64 10.64 -5.27
N LEU A 4 5.78 9.34 -5.01
CA LEU A 4 6.68 8.48 -5.80
C LEU A 4 6.35 8.52 -7.31
N SER A 5 5.08 8.62 -7.67
CA SER A 5 4.62 8.77 -9.05
C SER A 5 5.11 10.07 -9.72
N GLU A 6 5.27 11.15 -8.96
CA GLU A 6 5.79 12.44 -9.45
C GLU A 6 7.31 12.39 -9.68
N LEU A 7 8.00 11.42 -9.07
CA LEU A 7 9.44 11.16 -9.23
C LEU A 7 9.73 10.17 -10.39
N GLY A 8 8.72 9.78 -11.16
CA GLY A 8 8.86 8.86 -12.29
C GLY A 8 8.92 7.38 -11.91
N ILE A 9 8.58 7.02 -10.67
CA ILE A 9 8.42 5.62 -10.26
C ILE A 9 7.06 5.13 -10.77
N ASP A 10 7.05 4.12 -11.64
CA ASP A 10 5.81 3.47 -12.05
C ASP A 10 5.42 2.34 -11.09
N PHE A 11 4.13 2.03 -11.07
CA PHE A 11 3.55 0.98 -10.24
C PHE A 11 2.80 -0.07 -11.07
N GLN A 12 3.16 -0.23 -12.35
CA GLN A 12 2.49 -1.15 -13.29
C GLN A 12 3.00 -2.58 -13.11
N HIS A 13 2.88 -3.11 -11.90
CA HIS A 13 3.34 -4.44 -11.51
C HIS A 13 2.40 -5.08 -10.49
N TRP A 14 2.70 -6.32 -10.09
CA TRP A 14 1.82 -7.17 -9.27
C TRP A 14 2.14 -7.20 -7.77
N CYS A 15 3.03 -6.33 -7.28
CA CYS A 15 3.31 -6.20 -5.84
C CYS A 15 2.02 -6.01 -5.03
N PHE A 16 1.85 -6.78 -3.95
CA PHE A 16 0.68 -6.70 -3.08
C PHE A 16 0.55 -5.33 -2.41
N ALA A 17 1.66 -4.68 -2.07
CA ALA A 17 1.65 -3.37 -1.42
C ALA A 17 1.31 -2.24 -2.41
N CYS A 18 2.20 -1.93 -3.35
CA CYS A 18 2.08 -0.75 -4.22
C CYS A 18 1.61 -1.03 -5.66
N GLY A 19 1.54 -2.29 -6.08
CA GLY A 19 1.30 -2.65 -7.48
C GLY A 19 -0.13 -2.41 -7.94
N ARG A 20 -0.31 -1.59 -8.98
CA ARG A 20 -1.62 -1.25 -9.55
C ARG A 20 -2.25 -2.40 -10.34
N LEU A 21 -1.45 -3.37 -10.80
CA LEU A 21 -1.96 -4.51 -11.58
C LEU A 21 -2.50 -5.64 -10.69
N ASN A 22 -2.24 -5.64 -9.39
CA ASN A 22 -2.73 -6.67 -8.48
C ASN A 22 -4.12 -6.29 -7.94
N PRO A 23 -5.24 -6.85 -8.41
CA PRO A 23 -6.58 -6.47 -7.96
C PRO A 23 -6.82 -6.76 -6.46
N GLY A 24 -6.06 -7.69 -5.89
CA GLY A 24 -6.09 -8.00 -4.45
C GLY A 24 -5.18 -7.12 -3.59
N GLY A 25 -4.34 -6.28 -4.20
CA GLY A 25 -3.35 -5.46 -3.51
C GLY A 25 -3.93 -4.31 -2.69
N MET A 26 -3.09 -3.71 -1.84
CA MET A 26 -3.39 -2.53 -1.04
C MET A 26 -3.31 -1.23 -1.86
N HIS A 27 -2.55 -1.25 -2.96
CA HIS A 27 -2.32 -0.11 -3.85
C HIS A 27 -1.82 1.14 -3.12
N LEU A 28 -0.89 0.94 -2.18
CA LEU A 28 -0.30 2.00 -1.37
C LEU A 28 0.29 3.09 -2.27
N ASP A 29 -0.10 4.33 -2.00
CA ASP A 29 0.49 5.53 -2.58
C ASP A 29 1.35 6.21 -1.50
N PHE A 30 2.59 6.50 -1.85
CA PHE A 30 3.59 6.99 -0.90
C PHE A 30 3.93 8.45 -1.17
N GLU A 31 3.84 9.25 -0.11
CA GLU A 31 4.46 10.57 -0.01
C GLU A 31 5.83 10.42 0.65
N VAL A 32 6.87 10.88 -0.02
CA VAL A 32 8.25 10.71 0.42
C VAL A 32 8.97 12.04 0.63
N SER A 33 9.92 12.02 1.57
CA SER A 33 10.95 13.02 1.77
C SER A 33 12.27 12.33 2.08
N ARG A 34 13.30 13.09 2.49
CA ARG A 34 14.66 12.59 2.64
C ARG A 34 14.79 11.38 3.58
N ASP A 35 14.00 11.34 4.65
CA ASP A 35 14.10 10.38 5.75
C ASP A 35 12.75 9.78 6.15
N ARG A 36 11.70 10.05 5.36
CA ARG A 36 10.34 9.63 5.68
C ARG A 36 9.58 9.20 4.43
N ALA A 37 8.83 8.11 4.57
CA ALA A 37 7.80 7.69 3.63
C ALA A 37 6.48 7.53 4.41
N GLU A 38 5.39 8.07 3.85
CA GLU A 38 4.06 7.99 4.44
C GLU A 38 3.08 7.42 3.41
N ALA A 39 2.20 6.53 3.85
CA ALA A 39 1.08 6.06 3.07
C ALA A 39 -0.17 6.02 3.95
N ARG A 40 -1.33 6.25 3.32
CA ARG A 40 -2.64 6.09 3.97
C ARG A 40 -3.36 4.94 3.30
N TYR A 41 -3.97 4.09 4.11
CA TYR A 41 -4.64 2.90 3.62
C TYR A 41 -5.94 2.68 4.38
N THR A 42 -7.02 2.55 3.62
CA THR A 42 -8.33 2.14 4.13
C THR A 42 -8.48 0.65 3.83
N ALA A 43 -8.53 -0.15 4.89
CA ALA A 43 -8.70 -1.59 4.79
C ALA A 43 -9.98 -1.96 4.02
N LEU A 44 -9.88 -2.97 3.16
CA LEU A 44 -11.02 -3.51 2.43
C LEU A 44 -11.51 -4.77 3.13
N GLU A 45 -12.78 -5.12 2.95
CA GLU A 45 -13.40 -6.30 3.56
C GLU A 45 -12.61 -7.60 3.30
N ARG A 46 -12.08 -7.75 2.07
CA ARG A 46 -11.24 -8.90 1.68
C ARG A 46 -9.88 -8.98 2.38
N HIS A 47 -9.48 -7.94 3.11
CA HIS A 47 -8.22 -7.88 3.87
C HIS A 47 -8.44 -8.16 5.36
N GLN A 48 -9.66 -8.54 5.75
CA GLN A 48 -9.95 -8.90 7.13
C GLN A 48 -9.24 -10.18 7.57
N GLY A 49 -8.90 -10.23 8.86
CA GLY A 49 -8.51 -11.46 9.53
C GLY A 49 -9.66 -11.98 10.37
N TYR A 50 -9.94 -11.29 11.48
CA TYR A 50 -11.20 -11.44 12.21
C TYR A 50 -12.25 -10.47 11.66
N ASP A 51 -13.53 -10.78 11.89
CA ASP A 51 -14.65 -9.96 11.44
C ASP A 51 -14.51 -8.50 11.91
N GLY A 52 -14.57 -7.58 10.96
CA GLY A 52 -14.38 -6.14 11.15
C GLY A 52 -12.93 -5.68 11.39
N LEU A 53 -11.92 -6.56 11.36
CA LEU A 53 -10.54 -6.23 11.73
C LEU A 53 -9.54 -6.58 10.62
N LEU A 54 -8.60 -5.65 10.34
CA LEU A 54 -7.52 -5.86 9.38
C LEU A 54 -6.64 -7.04 9.78
N HIS A 55 -6.37 -7.95 8.83
CA HIS A 55 -5.53 -9.13 9.07
C HIS A 55 -4.11 -8.73 9.48
N GLY A 56 -3.58 -9.34 10.54
CA GLY A 56 -2.23 -9.02 11.05
C GLY A 56 -1.13 -9.17 10.00
N GLY A 57 -1.20 -10.19 9.15
CA GLY A 57 -0.27 -10.35 8.02
C GLY A 57 -0.35 -9.26 6.95
N VAL A 58 -1.49 -8.57 6.80
CA VAL A 58 -1.59 -7.40 5.91
C VAL A 58 -0.92 -6.19 6.56
N VAL A 59 -1.07 -6.02 7.88
CA VAL A 59 -0.30 -5.02 8.64
C VAL A 59 1.19 -5.31 8.52
N THR A 60 1.62 -6.55 8.70
CA THR A 60 3.03 -6.95 8.55
C THR A 60 3.56 -6.71 7.14
N ALA A 61 2.75 -6.92 6.09
CA ALA A 61 3.15 -6.61 4.73
C ALA A 61 3.34 -5.10 4.45
N MET A 62 2.87 -4.23 5.35
CA MET A 62 3.05 -2.78 5.29
C MET A 62 4.32 -2.28 6.01
N LEU A 63 4.87 -3.09 6.93
CA LEU A 63 6.05 -2.79 7.74
C LEU A 63 7.33 -3.33 7.10
#